data_AF-E7GQ84-F1
#
_entry.id   AF-E7GQ84-F1
#
_cell.length_a   1.000
_cell.length_b   1.000
_cell.length_c   1.000
_cell.angle_alpha   90.00
_cell.angle_beta   90.00
_cell.angle_gamma   90.00
#
_symmetry.space_group_name_H-M   'P 1'
#
loop_
_entity.id
_entity.type
_entity.pdbx_description
1 polymer ?
#
loop_
_entity_poly.entity_id
_entity_poly.type
_entity_poly.pdbx_seq_one_letter_code
_entity_poly.pdbx_strand_id
1 'polypeptide(L)' 'MYPSFSDKSFLPGAIYLRLSKDDEGAKESLSIANQRKMLLRYAAEHGLTVIREYVDDGYSGTSFAGVR' A
#
# COMPACT_ATOMS: atom_id res chain seq x y z
N MET A 1 -0.72 27.89 20.23
CA MET A 1 -1.73 28.14 19.18
C MET A 1 -1.48 27.12 18.09
N TYR A 2 -2.39 26.17 17.88
CA TYR A 2 -2.25 25.21 16.78
C TYR A 2 -2.54 25.89 15.45
N PRO A 3 -1.84 25.56 14.36
CA PRO A 3 -2.14 26.13 13.07
C PRO A 3 -3.55 25.74 12.63
N SER A 4 -4.27 26.73 12.11
CA SER A 4 -5.58 26.55 11.48
C SER A 4 -5.39 25.79 10.16
N PHE A 5 -5.91 24.57 10.08
CA PHE A 5 -5.93 23.80 8.84
C PHE A 5 -7.08 24.30 7.96
N SER A 6 -6.78 25.22 7.05
CA SER A 6 -7.69 25.55 5.95
C SER A 6 -7.35 24.70 4.73
N ASP A 7 -8.41 24.06 4.23
CA ASP A 7 -8.61 23.47 2.89
C ASP A 7 -8.02 22.08 2.58
N LYS A 8 -8.87 21.07 2.79
CA LYS A 8 -8.63 19.62 2.67
C LYS A 8 -7.60 19.10 3.66
N SER A 9 -8.07 18.69 4.82
CA SER A 9 -7.34 17.80 5.72
C SER A 9 -7.01 16.51 4.97
N PHE A 10 -5.82 16.45 4.38
CA PHE A 10 -5.25 15.23 3.82
C PHE A 10 -5.09 14.24 4.96
N LEU A 11 -5.92 13.21 4.98
CA LEU A 11 -5.80 12.15 5.96
C LEU A 11 -4.73 11.18 5.46
N PRO A 12 -3.54 11.12 6.08
CA PRO A 12 -2.51 10.18 5.69
C PRO A 12 -3.00 8.76 5.98
N GLY A 13 -2.89 7.88 5.00
CA GLY A 13 -3.24 6.48 5.09
C GLY A 13 -2.07 5.57 4.72
N ALA A 14 -2.15 4.31 5.14
CA ALA A 14 -1.27 3.24 4.69
C ALA A 14 -2.13 2.07 4.21
N ILE A 15 -1.65 1.32 3.23
CA ILE A 15 -2.31 0.10 2.73
C ILE A 15 -1.46 -1.13 3.01
N TYR A 16 -2.12 -2.24 3.30
CA TYR A 16 -1.50 -3.54 3.52
C TYR A 16 -2.00 -4.52 2.45
N LEU A 17 -1.09 -5.17 1.75
CA LEU A 17 -1.36 -6.09 0.66
C LEU A 17 -0.78 -7.46 1.03
N ARG A 18 -1.52 -8.54 0.80
CA ARG A 18 -1.03 -9.90 1.08
C ARG A 18 -1.31 -10.85 -0.09
N LEU A 19 -0.36 -11.74 -0.39
CA LEU A 19 -0.55 -12.75 -1.44
C LEU A 19 -1.73 -13.66 -1.08
N SER A 20 -2.58 -13.95 -2.07
CA SER A 20 -3.55 -15.03 -1.93
C SER A 20 -2.82 -16.38 -2.00
N LYS A 21 -3.39 -17.38 -1.32
CA LYS A 21 -2.88 -18.74 -1.26
C LYS A 21 -2.74 -19.42 -2.64
N ASP A 22 -3.48 -18.95 -3.63
CA ASP A 22 -3.49 -19.52 -4.99
C ASP A 22 -2.39 -18.96 -5.91
N ASP A 23 -1.68 -17.90 -5.49
CA ASP A 23 -0.70 -17.18 -6.32
C ASP A 23 0.77 -17.44 -5.93
N GLU A 24 1.05 -18.46 -5.11
CA GLU A 24 2.40 -18.75 -4.53
C GLU A 24 3.55 -18.92 -5.54
N GLY A 25 3.28 -18.91 -6.86
CA GLY A 25 4.27 -19.06 -7.94
C GLY A 25 4.53 -17.82 -8.82
N ALA A 26 3.82 -16.69 -8.64
CA ALA A 26 3.94 -15.52 -9.53
C ALA A 26 4.78 -14.39 -8.90
N LYS A 27 5.77 -13.86 -9.65
CA LYS A 27 6.68 -12.77 -9.22
C LYS A 27 5.99 -11.46 -8.83
N GLU A 28 4.82 -11.18 -9.40
CA GLU A 28 3.83 -10.23 -8.85
C GLU A 28 2.49 -10.94 -9.04
N SER A 29 1.92 -11.40 -7.93
CA SER A 29 0.64 -12.09 -7.96
C SER A 29 -0.46 -11.16 -8.47
N LEU A 30 -1.34 -11.67 -9.33
CA LEU A 30 -2.52 -10.93 -9.80
C LEU A 30 -3.35 -10.41 -8.60
N SER A 31 -3.32 -11.12 -7.47
CA SER A 31 -3.93 -10.70 -6.22
C SER A 31 -3.37 -9.40 -5.64
N ILE A 32 -2.04 -9.20 -5.57
CA ILE A 32 -1.45 -7.97 -5.01
C ILE A 32 -1.78 -6.76 -5.87
N ALA A 33 -1.65 -6.89 -7.19
CA ALA A 33 -1.94 -5.80 -8.13
C ALA A 33 -3.42 -5.35 -8.05
N ASN A 34 -4.35 -6.31 -7.98
CA ASN A 34 -5.77 -6.02 -7.84
C ASN A 34 -6.10 -5.36 -6.50
N GLN A 35 -5.52 -5.84 -5.39
CA GLN A 35 -5.68 -5.22 -4.07
C GLN A 35 -5.19 -3.77 -4.05
N ARG A 36 -4.00 -3.50 -4.62
CA ARG A 36 -3.45 -2.14 -4.72
C ARG A 36 -4.42 -1.21 -5.45
N LYS A 37 -4.92 -1.64 -6.61
CA LYS A 37 -5.86 -0.84 -7.41
C LYS A 37 -7.15 -0.52 -6.65
N MET A 38 -7.72 -1.50 -5.95
CA MET A 38 -8.95 -1.31 -5.17
C MET A 38 -8.73 -0.34 -4.01
N LEU A 39 -7.65 -0.49 -3.26
CA LEU A 39 -7.39 0.33 -2.07
C LEU A 39 -7.00 1.77 -2.43
N LEU A 40 -6.22 1.98 -3.50
CA LEU A 40 -5.91 3.32 -3.99
C LEU A 40 -7.16 4.05 -4.48
N ARG A 41 -8.05 3.34 -5.18
CA ARG A 41 -9.34 3.91 -5.60
C ARG A 41 -10.18 4.33 -4.39
N TYR A 42 -10.32 3.44 -3.41
CA TYR A 42 -11.06 3.74 -2.18
C TYR A 42 -10.46 4.96 -1.46
N ALA A 43 -9.13 5.01 -1.33
CA ALA A 43 -8.44 6.12 -0.69
C ALA A 43 -8.73 7.46 -1.40
N ALA A 44 -8.65 7.49 -2.72
CA ALA A 44 -8.95 8.67 -3.52
C ALA A 44 -10.40 9.13 -3.37
N GLU A 45 -11.36 8.20 -3.39
CA GLU A 45 -12.80 8.48 -3.20
C GLU A 45 -13.11 9.06 -1.80
N HIS A 46 -12.26 8.80 -0.80
CA HIS A 46 -12.48 9.20 0.60
C HIS A 46 -11.51 10.27 1.10
N GLY A 47 -10.73 10.91 0.20
CA GLY A 47 -9.79 11.98 0.58
C GLY A 47 -8.60 11.50 1.41
N LEU A 48 -8.28 10.21 1.35
CA LEU A 48 -7.09 9.61 1.97
C LEU A 48 -5.91 9.71 1.00
N THR A 49 -4.74 10.04 1.54
CA THR A 49 -3.48 9.97 0.79
C THR A 49 -2.67 8.79 1.28
N VAL A 50 -2.49 7.77 0.43
CA VAL A 50 -1.65 6.62 0.77
C VAL A 50 -0.18 7.04 0.74
N ILE A 51 0.43 7.16 1.91
CA ILE A 51 1.85 7.55 2.05
C ILE A 51 2.77 6.34 2.26
N ARG A 52 2.20 5.14 2.40
CA ARG A 52 2.94 3.91 2.65
C ARG A 52 2.17 2.68 2.18
N GLU A 53 2.89 1.76 1.56
CA GLU A 53 2.40 0.42 1.23
C GLU A 53 3.23 -0.63 2.00
N TYR A 54 2.57 -1.64 2.55
CA TYR A 54 3.18 -2.83 3.15
C TYR A 54 2.74 -4.05 2.35
N VAL A 55 3.68 -4.89 1.95
CA VAL A 55 3.41 -6.07 1.11
C VAL A 55 3.93 -7.31 1.80
N ASP A 56 3.04 -8.27 2.01
CA ASP A 56 3.32 -9.63 2.50
C ASP A 56 3.08 -10.61 1.35
N ASP A 57 4.12 -10.82 0.53
CA ASP A 57 4.08 -11.67 -0.66
C ASP A 57 4.44 -13.14 -0.35
N GLY A 58 4.46 -13.54 0.92
CA GLY A 58 4.81 -14.90 1.34
C GLY A 58 6.31 -15.22 1.25
N TYR A 59 7.16 -14.31 0.75
CA TYR A 59 8.61 -14.44 0.80
C TYR A 59 9.17 -13.68 1.99
N SER A 60 9.38 -14.37 3.10
CA SER A 60 10.11 -13.82 4.24
C SER A 60 11.60 -13.70 3.93
N GLY A 61 12.02 -12.55 3.39
CA GLY A 61 13.41 -12.06 3.45
C GLY A 61 14.30 -12.45 2.27
N THR A 62 14.65 -11.45 1.44
CA THR A 62 16.02 -10.99 1.13
C THR A 62 16.00 -10.09 -0.11
N SER A 63 15.63 -8.82 0.08
CA SER A 63 15.99 -7.76 -0.87
C SER A 63 16.45 -6.51 -0.12
N PHE A 64 17.38 -6.70 0.82
CA PHE A 64 18.35 -5.65 1.13
C PHE A 64 19.38 -5.64 -0.01
N ALA A 65 18.99 -5.10 -1.16
CA ALA A 65 19.91 -4.83 -2.25
C ALA A 65 20.58 -3.47 -1.98
N GLY A 66 21.66 -3.52 -1.22
CA GLY A 66 22.77 -2.57 -1.35
C GLY A 66 22.65 -1.27 -0.56
N VAL A 67 23.33 -1.23 0.58
CA VAL A 67 24.17 -0.08 0.90
C VAL A 67 25.17 0.08 -0.24
N ARG A 68 25.05 1.16 -1.00
CA ARG A 68 26.17 1.97 -1.50
C ARG A 68 25.65 3.29 -2.04
#